data_AF-A0A1M7HL74-F1
#
_entry.id   AF-A0A1M7HL74-F1
#
_cell.length_a   1.000
_cell.length_b   1.000
_cell.length_c   1.000
_cell.angle_alpha   90.00
_cell.angle_beta   90.00
_cell.angle_gamma   90.00
#
_symmetry.space_group_name_H-M   'P 1'
#
loop_
_entity.id
_entity.type
_entity.pdbx_description
1 polymer ?
#
loop_
_entity_poly.entity_id
_entity_poly.type
_entity_poly.pdbx_seq_one_letter_code
_entity_poly.pdbx_strand_id
1 'polypeptide(L)'
;MKKLIAAASFTAILLVSCTPKASTSAATAGTSTSTAEEIAQGKTIFENSCGKCHKLPDPTSHNSVQWVGIMNAMAPKAKLTDEQHKWVYDYIVSVKK
;
A
#
# COMPACT_ATOMS: atom_id res chain seq x y z
N MET A 1 -8.82 62.26 -9.74
CA MET A 1 -8.49 61.16 -8.80
C MET A 1 -9.75 60.35 -8.53
N LYS A 2 -9.65 59.02 -8.62
CA LYS A 2 -10.50 58.02 -7.94
C LYS A 2 -11.97 57.85 -8.40
N LYS A 3 -12.12 56.81 -9.22
CA LYS A 3 -13.15 55.73 -9.23
C LYS A 3 -14.22 55.78 -10.32
N LEU A 4 -14.60 54.55 -10.70
CA LEU A 4 -15.82 54.07 -11.35
C LEU A 4 -15.72 53.77 -12.85
N ILE A 5 -15.26 52.56 -13.18
CA ILE A 5 -15.61 51.78 -14.37
C ILE A 5 -15.65 50.31 -13.89
N ALA A 6 -16.83 49.79 -13.56
CA ALA A 6 -17.76 49.03 -14.41
C ALA A 6 -17.45 47.52 -14.43
N ALA A 7 -18.44 46.77 -13.93
CA ALA A 7 -18.90 45.46 -14.34
C ALA A 7 -17.95 44.53 -15.13
N ALA A 8 -17.71 43.34 -14.58
CA ALA A 8 -18.00 42.08 -15.29
C ALA A 8 -17.93 40.90 -14.31
N SER A 9 -19.02 40.13 -14.31
CA SER A 9 -19.14 38.79 -13.76
C SER A 9 -18.24 37.78 -14.49
N PHE A 10 -18.18 36.55 -13.93
CA PHE A 10 -17.57 35.33 -14.48
C PHE A 10 -16.02 35.35 -14.47
N THR A 11 -15.33 34.40 -13.87
CA THR A 11 -15.45 32.95 -14.13
C THR A 11 -14.81 32.18 -12.98
N ALA A 12 -15.53 31.17 -12.50
CA ALA A 12 -15.05 30.12 -11.62
C ALA A 12 -13.93 29.29 -12.28
N ILE A 13 -13.36 28.34 -11.51
CA ILE A 13 -12.54 27.20 -11.95
C ILE A 13 -11.05 27.61 -12.05
N LEU A 14 -10.16 27.10 -11.19
CA LEU A 14 -9.69 25.72 -11.21
C LEU A 14 -9.24 25.25 -9.81
N LEU A 15 -10.07 24.45 -9.14
CA LEU A 15 -9.58 23.49 -8.16
C LEU A 15 -9.14 22.24 -8.92
N VAL A 16 -7.92 22.26 -9.46
CA VAL A 16 -7.21 21.03 -9.84
C VAL A 16 -6.74 20.40 -8.53
N SER A 17 -7.62 19.61 -7.94
CA SER A 17 -7.26 18.65 -6.91
C SER A 17 -7.04 17.32 -7.61
N CYS A 18 -5.77 16.97 -7.84
CA CYS A 18 -5.36 15.62 -8.18
C CYS A 18 -5.63 14.71 -6.99
N THR A 19 -6.89 14.34 -6.80
CA THR A 19 -7.30 13.31 -5.87
C THR A 19 -7.08 11.99 -6.60
N PRO A 20 -6.11 11.13 -6.22
CA PRO A 20 -6.13 9.77 -6.71
C PRO A 20 -7.44 9.18 -6.21
N LYS A 21 -8.35 8.90 -7.14
CA LYS A 21 -9.53 8.12 -6.85
C LYS A 21 -9.03 6.77 -6.37
N ALA A 22 -8.94 6.61 -5.06
CA ALA A 22 -8.90 5.31 -4.43
C ALA A 22 -10.19 4.62 -4.86
N SER A 23 -10.07 3.83 -5.92
CA SER A 23 -11.06 2.87 -6.32
C SER A 23 -11.19 1.91 -5.15
N THR A 24 -12.34 1.97 -4.49
CA THR A 24 -12.90 0.86 -3.73
C THR A 24 -12.97 -0.34 -4.65
N SER A 25 -11.92 -1.17 -4.66
CA SER A 25 -11.96 -2.51 -5.22
C SER A 25 -12.69 -3.38 -4.22
N ALA A 26 -13.99 -3.58 -4.45
CA ALA A 26 -14.66 -4.76 -3.97
C ALA A 26 -13.98 -5.97 -4.64
N ALA A 27 -13.09 -6.63 -3.92
CA ALA A 27 -12.45 -7.85 -4.41
C ALA A 27 -13.33 -9.05 -4.05
N THR A 28 -13.97 -9.59 -5.10
CA THR A 28 -14.47 -10.95 -5.19
C THR A 28 -13.47 -11.93 -4.58
N ALA A 29 -13.94 -12.76 -3.64
CA ALA A 29 -13.19 -13.88 -3.10
C ALA A 29 -12.76 -14.82 -4.23
N GLY A 30 -11.48 -14.77 -4.58
CA GLY A 30 -10.83 -15.65 -5.52
C GLY A 30 -9.33 -15.53 -5.32
N THR A 31 -8.65 -16.67 -5.13
CA THR A 31 -7.21 -16.86 -4.97
C THR A 31 -6.41 -16.13 -6.05
N SER A 32 -6.19 -14.84 -5.87
CA SER A 32 -5.54 -13.98 -6.86
C SER A 32 -4.23 -13.52 -6.28
N THR A 33 -3.12 -13.96 -6.88
CA THR A 33 -1.79 -13.40 -6.63
C THR A 33 -1.83 -11.88 -6.74
N SER A 34 -1.09 -11.19 -5.88
CA SER A 34 -1.11 -9.73 -5.86
C SER A 34 -0.57 -9.08 -7.14
N THR A 35 -1.07 -7.89 -7.45
CA THR A 35 -0.56 -7.10 -8.58
C THR A 35 0.86 -6.60 -8.31
N ALA A 36 1.55 -6.08 -9.33
CA ALA A 36 2.88 -5.52 -9.16
C ALA A 36 2.89 -4.33 -8.19
N GLU A 37 1.85 -3.49 -8.22
CA GLU A 37 1.68 -2.34 -7.32
C GLU A 37 1.46 -2.79 -5.88
N GLU A 38 0.62 -3.80 -5.67
CA GLU A 38 0.39 -4.40 -4.36
C GLU A 38 1.66 -5.04 -3.80
N ILE A 39 2.45 -5.74 -4.62
CA ILE A 39 3.75 -6.28 -4.22
C ILE A 39 4.72 -5.14 -3.82
N ALA A 40 4.74 -4.03 -4.55
CA ALA A 40 5.54 -2.86 -4.20
C ALA A 40 5.09 -2.22 -2.87
N GLN A 41 3.78 -2.21 -2.59
CA GLN A 41 3.25 -1.83 -1.28
C GLN A 41 3.66 -2.82 -0.19
N GLY A 42 3.60 -4.13 -0.46
CA GLY A 42 4.08 -5.19 0.42
C GLY A 42 5.55 -5.02 0.80
N LYS A 43 6.42 -4.70 -0.17
CA LYS A 43 7.83 -4.33 0.08
C LYS A 43 7.95 -3.15 1.03
N THR A 44 7.21 -2.08 0.75
CA THR A 44 7.24 -0.86 1.55
C THR A 44 6.81 -1.13 2.99
N ILE A 45 5.76 -1.95 3.19
CA ILE A 45 5.30 -2.34 4.53
C ILE A 45 6.35 -3.20 5.23
N PHE A 46 6.93 -4.17 4.52
CA PHE A 46 7.96 -5.05 5.07
C PHE A 46 9.15 -4.24 5.63
N GLU A 47 9.72 -3.35 4.82
CA GLU A 47 10.90 -2.55 5.19
C GLU A 47 10.61 -1.57 6.33
N ASN A 48 9.39 -1.02 6.39
CA ASN A 48 9.04 0.02 7.36
C ASN A 48 8.39 -0.52 8.64
N SER A 49 7.88 -1.75 8.66
CA SER A 49 7.12 -2.28 9.80
C SER A 49 7.78 -3.50 10.44
N CYS A 50 8.36 -4.42 9.65
CA CYS A 50 8.89 -5.67 10.20
C CYS A 50 10.20 -5.50 10.98
N GLY A 51 10.91 -4.38 10.79
CA GLY A 51 12.11 -4.02 11.56
C GLY A 51 11.86 -3.22 12.85
N LYS A 52 10.60 -2.91 13.19
CA LYS A 52 10.29 -2.02 14.33
C LYS A 52 10.42 -2.69 15.70
N CYS A 53 10.14 -3.99 15.77
CA CYS A 53 10.11 -4.74 17.04
C CYS A 53 11.28 -5.69 17.22
N HIS A 54 11.94 -6.07 16.13
CA HIS A 54 13.12 -6.94 16.09
C HIS A 54 13.90 -6.64 14.81
N LYS A 55 15.07 -7.28 14.63
CA LYS A 55 15.85 -7.14 13.40
C LYS A 55 14.98 -7.50 12.17
N LEU A 56 15.07 -6.67 11.13
CA LEU A 56 14.40 -6.94 9.86
C LEU A 56 14.93 -8.26 9.28
N PRO A 57 14.08 -9.27 9.05
CA PRO A 57 14.54 -10.55 8.52
C PRO A 57 14.94 -10.42 7.05
N ASP A 58 15.82 -11.30 6.58
CA ASP A 58 16.12 -11.44 5.16
C ASP A 58 14.99 -12.24 4.49
N PRO A 59 14.27 -11.70 3.49
CA PRO A 59 13.20 -12.43 2.79
C PRO A 59 13.62 -13.81 2.26
N THR A 60 14.91 -14.01 1.98
CA THR A 60 15.46 -15.25 1.42
C THR A 60 15.92 -16.26 2.48
N SER A 61 15.80 -15.96 3.78
CA SER A 61 16.25 -16.83 4.87
C SER A 61 15.32 -18.02 5.14
N HIS A 62 14.10 -18.00 4.60
CA HIS A 62 13.10 -19.06 4.75
C HIS A 62 12.47 -19.41 3.40
N ASN A 63 11.95 -20.63 3.28
CA ASN A 63 11.13 -21.01 2.11
C ASN A 63 9.69 -20.50 2.26
N SER A 64 8.92 -20.55 1.17
CA SER A 64 7.54 -20.04 1.14
C SER A 64 6.63 -20.69 2.19
N VAL A 65 6.75 -22.00 2.42
CA VAL A 65 5.95 -22.73 3.43
C VAL A 65 6.28 -22.27 4.85
N GLN A 66 7.55 -22.05 5.15
CA GLN A 66 7.99 -21.53 6.45
C GLN A 66 7.48 -20.09 6.69
N TRP A 67 7.49 -19.26 5.65
CA TRP A 67 6.99 -17.89 5.71
C TRP A 67 5.50 -17.80 6.05
N VAL A 68 4.67 -18.79 5.69
CA VAL A 68 3.25 -18.83 6.10
C VAL A 68 3.12 -18.77 7.62
N GLY A 69 3.85 -19.63 8.33
CA GLY A 69 3.80 -19.67 9.80
C GLY A 69 4.34 -18.39 10.44
N ILE A 70 5.43 -17.85 9.88
CA ILE A 70 6.04 -16.60 10.36
C ILE A 70 5.07 -15.43 10.19
N MET A 71 4.49 -15.27 9.01
CA MET A 71 3.57 -14.18 8.72
C MET A 71 2.28 -14.29 9.52
N ASN A 72 1.73 -15.50 9.72
CA ASN A 72 0.59 -15.70 10.62
C ASN A 72 0.88 -15.27 12.07
N ALA A 73 2.12 -15.46 12.55
CA ALA A 73 2.51 -15.04 13.89
C ALA A 73 2.80 -13.54 13.99
N MET A 74 3.34 -12.92 12.93
CA MET A 74 3.82 -11.54 12.95
C MET A 74 2.81 -10.51 12.45
N ALA A 75 1.98 -10.83 11.46
CA ALA A 75 0.96 -9.93 10.92
C ALA A 75 0.05 -9.31 12.01
N PRO A 76 -0.53 -10.07 12.96
CA PRO A 76 -1.34 -9.48 14.03
C PRO A 76 -0.51 -8.62 15.01
N LYS A 77 0.73 -9.01 15.28
CA LYS A 77 1.65 -8.24 16.16
C LYS A 77 2.09 -6.93 15.53
N ALA A 78 2.27 -6.93 14.22
CA ALA A 78 2.56 -5.75 13.40
C ALA A 78 1.31 -4.95 13.02
N LYS A 79 0.11 -5.41 13.44
CA LYS A 79 -1.19 -4.80 13.16
C LYS A 79 -1.47 -4.62 11.66
N LEU A 80 -1.06 -5.60 10.85
CA LEU A 80 -1.37 -5.62 9.42
C LEU A 80 -2.86 -5.95 9.21
N THR A 81 -3.47 -5.33 8.20
CA THR A 81 -4.74 -5.82 7.66
C THR A 81 -4.54 -7.11 6.87
N ASP A 82 -5.61 -7.82 6.54
CA ASP A 82 -5.55 -9.06 5.75
C ASP A 82 -4.92 -8.83 4.36
N GLU A 83 -5.27 -7.71 3.73
CA GLU A 83 -4.69 -7.27 2.45
C GLU A 83 -3.19 -7.01 2.58
N GLN A 84 -2.77 -6.25 3.60
CA GLN A 84 -1.37 -5.96 3.86
C GLN A 84 -0.56 -7.22 4.19
N HIS A 85 -1.13 -8.13 4.97
CA HIS A 85 -0.53 -9.43 5.25
C HIS A 85 -0.27 -10.18 3.94
N LYS A 86 -1.28 -10.29 3.07
CA LYS A 86 -1.14 -10.94 1.77
C LYS A 86 -0.06 -10.28 0.90
N TRP A 87 -0.08 -8.95 0.78
CA TRP A 87 0.89 -8.20 -0.04
C TRP A 87 2.32 -8.37 0.45
N VAL A 88 2.53 -8.34 1.77
CA VAL A 88 3.85 -8.57 2.38
C VAL A 88 4.31 -10.00 2.14
N TYR A 89 3.43 -10.99 2.31
CA TYR A 89 3.76 -12.39 2.03
C TYR A 89 4.14 -12.59 0.55
N ASP A 90 3.31 -12.09 -0.38
CA ASP A 90 3.56 -12.20 -1.82
C ASP A 90 4.87 -11.51 -2.22
N TYR A 91 5.18 -10.36 -1.61
CA TYR A 91 6.49 -9.73 -1.77
C TYR A 91 7.63 -10.65 -1.31
N ILE A 92 7.57 -11.14 -0.07
CA ILE A 92 8.64 -11.95 0.52
C ILE A 92 8.95 -13.17 -0.36
N VAL A 93 7.92 -13.90 -0.81
CA VAL A 93 8.11 -15.12 -1.61
C VAL A 93 8.43 -14.85 -3.08
N SER A 94 8.28 -13.61 -3.55
CA SER A 94 8.72 -13.19 -4.88
C SER A 94 10.24 -12.96 -4.96
N VAL A 95 10.89 -12.66 -3.83
CA VAL A 95 12.34 -12.40 -3.78
C VAL A 95 13.11 -13.69 -4.06
N LYS A 96 14.01 -13.65 -5.05
CA LYS A 96 14.96 -14.74 -5.36
C LYS A 96 16.32 -14.43 -4.74
N LYS A 97 17.07 -15.49 -4.41
CA LYS A 97 18.49 -15.39 -4.05
C LYS A 97 19.34 -15.02 -5.25
#